data_AF-A0A2E9K6D2-F1
#
_entry.id   AF-A0A2E9K6D2-F1
#
_cell.length_a   1.000
_cell.length_b   1.000
_cell.length_c   1.000
_cell.angle_alpha   90.00
_cell.angle_beta   90.00
_cell.angle_gamma   90.00
#
_symmetry.space_group_name_H-M   'P 1'
#
loop_
_entity.id
_entity.type
_entity.pdbx_description
1 polymer ?
#
loop_
_entity_poly.entity_id
_entity_poly.type
_entity_poly.pdbx_seq_one_letter_code
_entity_poly.pdbx_strand_id
1 'polypeptide(L)'
;MTLSWREKWKVAVCGLMIKTGRLTYDDYTTQELQALLTPLFPRSFPFDVPGGKARLTITEAQVHCQEESNRLALQCFAELNITVLDTPLYRAHVIVVISGTPVYDIQNHVISIEDLKSDATRLVNDNYALLNDSRSLIRQIVPGLQLGKSLTEFISAPLLNIASIATTGKTDRLLSYLRLYLDHNKQRILDYHKPEIDAVLQRHAETQDLSYALGGNWREDVFHRWGKQVFVVNGGLRFSFR
;
A
#
# COMPACT_ATOMS: atom_id res chain seq x y z
N MET A 1 -6.66 -26.04 -10.51
CA MET A 1 -7.25 -27.10 -9.66
C MET A 1 -8.38 -27.77 -10.43
N THR A 2 -8.56 -29.09 -10.32
CA THR A 2 -9.59 -29.81 -11.07
C THR A 2 -10.93 -29.76 -10.33
N LEU A 3 -11.93 -29.12 -10.94
CA LEU A 3 -13.29 -29.06 -10.39
C LEU A 3 -13.86 -30.46 -10.12
N SER A 4 -14.57 -30.60 -9.01
CA SER A 4 -15.33 -31.82 -8.70
C SER A 4 -16.46 -32.03 -9.70
N TRP A 5 -16.96 -33.27 -9.81
CA TRP A 5 -18.08 -33.59 -10.70
C TRP A 5 -19.34 -32.75 -10.41
N ARG A 6 -19.63 -32.50 -9.12
CA ARG A 6 -20.78 -31.68 -8.69
C ARG A 6 -20.63 -30.23 -9.16
N GLU A 7 -19.42 -29.69 -9.10
CA GLU A 7 -19.14 -28.32 -9.55
C GLU A 7 -19.23 -28.19 -11.07
N LYS A 8 -18.75 -29.18 -11.82
CA LYS A 8 -18.91 -29.21 -13.28
C LYS A 8 -20.38 -29.17 -13.70
N TRP A 9 -21.25 -29.87 -12.99
CA TRP A 9 -22.70 -29.81 -13.21
C TRP A 9 -23.27 -28.41 -12.92
N LYS A 10 -22.85 -27.77 -11.82
CA LYS A 10 -23.26 -26.38 -11.53
C LYS A 10 -22.86 -25.43 -12.66
N VAL A 11 -21.61 -25.53 -13.15
CA VAL A 11 -21.12 -24.71 -14.28
C VAL A 11 -22.00 -24.92 -15.52
N ALA A 12 -22.36 -26.17 -15.85
CA ALA A 12 -23.19 -26.47 -17.01
C ALA A 12 -24.62 -25.89 -16.88
N VAL A 13 -25.24 -26.01 -15.71
CA VAL A 13 -26.58 -25.44 -15.42
C VAL A 13 -26.53 -23.92 -15.50
N CYS A 14 -25.53 -23.28 -14.89
CA CYS A 14 -25.34 -21.84 -14.95
C CYS A 14 -25.16 -21.36 -16.40
N GLY A 15 -24.36 -22.06 -17.21
CA GLY A 15 -24.19 -21.75 -18.63
C GLY A 15 -25.52 -21.77 -19.41
N LEU A 16 -26.41 -22.73 -19.12
CA LEU A 16 -27.74 -22.79 -19.72
C LEU A 16 -28.64 -21.64 -19.24
N MET A 17 -28.58 -21.28 -17.96
CA MET A 17 -29.31 -20.14 -17.41
C MET A 17 -28.85 -18.80 -17.98
N ILE A 18 -27.55 -18.64 -18.24
CA ILE A 18 -26.98 -17.45 -18.88
C ILE A 18 -27.45 -17.35 -20.33
N LYS A 19 -27.36 -18.45 -21.10
CA LYS A 19 -27.82 -18.50 -22.49
C LYS A 19 -29.33 -18.24 -22.63
N THR A 20 -30.13 -18.67 -21.65
CA THR A 20 -31.57 -18.42 -21.60
C THR A 20 -31.93 -17.06 -20.99
N GLY A 21 -30.93 -16.26 -20.59
CA GLY A 21 -31.12 -14.92 -20.03
C GLY A 21 -31.72 -14.88 -18.61
N ARG A 22 -31.80 -16.04 -17.92
CA ARG A 22 -32.31 -16.15 -16.55
C ARG A 22 -31.27 -15.78 -15.50
N LEU A 23 -29.99 -16.04 -15.77
CA LEU A 23 -28.88 -15.60 -14.93
C LEU A 23 -28.16 -14.45 -15.64
N THR A 24 -28.24 -13.25 -15.07
CA THR A 24 -27.69 -12.04 -15.67
C THR A 24 -26.47 -11.52 -14.92
N TYR A 25 -26.35 -11.82 -13.63
CA TYR A 25 -25.23 -11.43 -12.79
C TYR A 25 -24.96 -12.44 -11.67
N ASP A 26 -23.78 -12.33 -11.06
CA ASP A 26 -23.39 -12.98 -9.82
C ASP A 26 -22.79 -11.95 -8.86
N ASP A 27 -23.19 -11.96 -7.60
CA ASP A 27 -22.75 -10.96 -6.62
C ASP A 27 -21.78 -11.59 -5.61
N TYR A 28 -20.60 -10.97 -5.47
CA TYR A 28 -19.64 -11.28 -4.43
C TYR A 28 -19.78 -10.28 -3.29
N THR A 29 -19.98 -10.80 -2.09
CA THR A 29 -20.08 -10.00 -0.87
C THR A 29 -18.70 -9.45 -0.48
N THR A 30 -18.69 -8.37 0.31
CA THR A 30 -17.43 -7.85 0.90
C THR A 30 -16.67 -8.92 1.68
N GLN A 31 -17.38 -9.83 2.35
CA GLN A 31 -16.78 -10.92 3.13
C GLN A 31 -16.08 -11.95 2.23
N GLU A 32 -16.69 -12.31 1.10
CA GLU A 32 -16.06 -13.19 0.12
C GLU A 32 -14.82 -12.53 -0.49
N LEU A 33 -14.90 -11.25 -0.87
CA LEU A 33 -13.74 -10.50 -1.37
C LEU A 33 -12.62 -10.40 -0.32
N GLN A 34 -12.98 -10.17 0.94
CA GLN A 34 -12.03 -10.16 2.05
C GLN A 34 -11.34 -11.52 2.22
N ALA A 35 -12.07 -12.62 2.11
CA ALA A 35 -11.53 -13.97 2.20
C ALA A 35 -10.55 -14.28 1.04
N LEU A 36 -10.77 -13.70 -0.15
CA LEU A 36 -9.85 -13.82 -1.28
C LEU A 36 -8.54 -13.05 -1.07
N LEU A 37 -8.59 -11.90 -0.39
CA LEU A 37 -7.41 -11.06 -0.17
C LEU A 37 -6.58 -11.45 1.06
N THR A 38 -7.21 -11.99 2.10
CA THR A 38 -6.54 -12.34 3.37
C THR A 38 -5.26 -13.19 3.17
N PRO A 39 -5.21 -14.21 2.29
CA PRO A 39 -4.00 -15.01 2.06
C PRO A 39 -2.85 -14.27 1.39
N LEU A 40 -3.10 -13.09 0.80
CA LEU A 40 -2.08 -12.31 0.09
C LEU A 40 -1.20 -11.49 1.04
N PHE A 41 -1.58 -11.37 2.31
CA PHE A 41 -0.89 -10.61 3.34
C PHE A 41 -0.19 -11.55 4.35
N PRO A 42 0.95 -11.12 4.94
CA PRO A 42 1.55 -9.79 4.86
C PRO A 42 2.41 -9.55 3.60
N ARG A 43 2.48 -8.29 3.13
CA ARG A 43 3.37 -7.87 2.03
C ARG A 43 4.29 -6.74 2.47
N SER A 44 5.55 -6.78 2.04
CA SER A 44 6.56 -5.78 2.40
C SER A 44 7.12 -5.06 1.19
N PHE A 45 7.18 -3.74 1.27
CA PHE A 45 7.59 -2.84 0.21
C PHE A 45 8.76 -1.97 0.68
N PRO A 46 10.00 -2.26 0.24
CA PRO A 46 11.16 -1.45 0.58
C PRO A 46 11.22 -0.18 -0.28
N PHE A 47 11.71 0.91 0.31
CA PHE A 47 12.02 2.15 -0.41
C PHE A 47 13.22 2.86 0.20
N ASP A 48 13.90 3.68 -0.60
CA ASP A 48 15.11 4.38 -0.17
C ASP A 48 14.78 5.67 0.57
N VAL A 49 15.55 5.96 1.61
CA VAL A 49 15.49 7.24 2.35
C VAL A 49 16.90 7.82 2.48
N PRO A 50 17.06 9.13 2.75
CA PRO A 50 18.37 9.74 2.90
C PRO A 50 19.24 9.03 3.95
N GLY A 51 20.38 8.47 3.51
CA GLY A 51 21.34 7.76 4.37
C GLY A 51 20.85 6.42 4.95
N GLY A 52 19.79 5.84 4.37
CA GLY A 52 19.15 4.67 4.95
C GLY A 52 18.19 3.93 4.01
N LYS A 53 17.41 3.04 4.60
CA LYS A 53 16.33 2.29 3.94
C LYS A 53 15.08 2.35 4.80
N ALA A 54 13.93 2.41 4.14
CA ALA A 54 12.64 2.26 4.76
C ALA A 54 11.92 1.02 4.21
N ARG A 55 11.00 0.48 5.01
CA ARG A 55 10.17 -0.66 4.66
C ARG A 55 8.75 -0.40 5.16
N LEU A 56 7.79 -0.46 4.24
CA LEU A 56 6.37 -0.47 4.55
C LEU A 56 5.86 -1.91 4.47
N THR A 57 5.40 -2.47 5.58
CA THR A 57 4.84 -3.82 5.64
C THR A 57 3.34 -3.75 5.88
N ILE A 58 2.54 -4.08 4.88
CA ILE A 58 1.09 -4.20 5.03
C ILE A 58 0.80 -5.53 5.73
N THR A 59 0.26 -5.46 6.94
CA THR A 59 -0.07 -6.62 7.76
C THR A 59 -1.44 -7.18 7.42
N GLU A 60 -2.42 -6.28 7.26
CA GLU A 60 -3.81 -6.61 6.98
C GLU A 60 -4.41 -5.57 6.04
N ALA A 61 -5.43 -5.96 5.28
CA ALA A 61 -6.21 -5.03 4.47
C ALA A 61 -7.69 -5.35 4.61
N GLN A 62 -8.54 -4.32 4.63
CA GLN A 62 -9.99 -4.44 4.65
C GLN A 62 -10.57 -3.91 3.34
N VAL A 63 -11.44 -4.70 2.71
CA VAL A 63 -12.16 -4.32 1.49
C VAL A 63 -13.37 -3.47 1.83
N HIS A 64 -13.52 -2.35 1.14
CA HIS A 64 -14.70 -1.51 1.16
C HIS A 64 -15.18 -1.26 -0.27
N CYS A 65 -16.46 -1.47 -0.50
CA CYS A 65 -17.11 -1.25 -1.78
C CYS A 65 -17.77 0.13 -1.78
N GLN A 66 -17.33 1.03 -2.66
CA GLN A 66 -17.92 2.37 -2.82
C GLN A 66 -18.82 2.39 -4.05
N GLU A 67 -20.12 2.25 -3.85
CA GLU A 67 -21.10 2.16 -4.95
C GLU A 67 -21.24 3.48 -5.72
N GLU A 68 -21.28 4.61 -5.02
CA GLU A 68 -21.49 5.93 -5.63
C GLU A 68 -20.42 6.28 -6.67
N SER A 69 -19.19 5.82 -6.44
CA SER A 69 -18.04 6.06 -7.30
C SER A 69 -17.67 4.85 -8.17
N ASN A 70 -18.34 3.70 -8.00
CA ASN A 70 -17.98 2.42 -8.61
C ASN A 70 -16.51 2.02 -8.34
N ARG A 71 -16.03 2.23 -7.10
CA ARG A 71 -14.64 1.96 -6.71
C ARG A 71 -14.55 0.90 -5.62
N LEU A 72 -13.50 0.09 -5.69
CA LEU A 72 -13.06 -0.75 -4.58
C LEU A 72 -11.99 0.01 -3.81
N ALA A 73 -12.21 0.18 -2.51
CA ALA A 73 -11.25 0.75 -1.59
C ALA A 73 -10.66 -0.36 -0.70
N LEU A 74 -9.35 -0.31 -0.50
CA LEU A 74 -8.59 -1.16 0.40
C LEU A 74 -8.06 -0.27 1.53
N GLN A 75 -8.53 -0.54 2.74
CA GLN A 75 -7.97 0.04 3.94
C GLN A 75 -6.88 -0.89 4.49
N CYS A 76 -5.63 -0.54 4.22
CA CYS A 76 -4.47 -1.32 4.58
C CYS A 76 -3.93 -0.86 5.94
N PHE A 77 -3.78 -1.79 6.88
CA PHE A 77 -3.01 -1.59 8.10
C PHE A 77 -1.56 -1.96 7.82
N ALA A 78 -0.65 -1.03 8.03
CA ALA A 78 0.75 -1.20 7.69
C ALA A 78 1.71 -0.71 8.78
N GLU A 79 2.86 -1.34 8.86
CA GLU A 79 3.98 -0.96 9.70
C GLU A 79 5.06 -0.29 8.84
N LEU A 80 5.46 0.92 9.20
CA LEU A 80 6.54 1.66 8.59
C LEU A 80 7.79 1.56 9.48
N ASN A 81 8.86 0.99 8.95
CA ASN A 81 10.15 0.88 9.59
C ASN A 81 11.20 1.68 8.81
N ILE A 82 11.91 2.58 9.47
CA ILE A 82 12.96 3.41 8.87
C ILE A 82 14.28 3.17 9.59
N THR A 83 15.32 2.85 8.82
CA THR A 83 16.67 2.59 9.31
C THR A 83 17.65 3.51 8.61
N VAL A 84 18.47 4.23 9.37
CA VAL A 84 19.52 5.13 8.85
C VAL A 84 20.86 4.68 9.41
N LEU A 85 21.87 4.49 8.55
CA LEU A 85 23.18 3.95 8.93
C LEU A 85 23.05 2.67 9.80
N ASP A 86 22.22 1.73 9.35
CA ASP A 86 21.91 0.46 10.02
C ASP A 86 21.31 0.57 11.44
N THR A 87 20.90 1.78 11.84
CA THR A 87 20.25 2.05 13.13
C THR A 87 18.76 2.34 12.91
N PRO A 88 17.84 1.65 13.64
CA PRO A 88 16.41 1.91 13.52
C PRO A 88 16.10 3.32 14.04
N LEU A 89 15.61 4.17 13.15
CA LEU A 89 15.34 5.59 13.42
C LEU A 89 13.87 5.84 13.77
N TYR A 90 12.94 5.12 13.12
CA TYR A 90 11.51 5.36 13.30
C TYR A 90 10.69 4.09 13.00
N ARG A 91 9.62 3.89 13.79
CA ARG A 91 8.67 2.80 13.65
C ARG A 91 7.26 3.31 13.89
N ALA A 92 6.34 3.09 12.95
CA ALA A 92 4.97 3.55 13.09
C ALA A 92 3.96 2.59 12.47
N HIS A 93 2.74 2.57 13.00
CA HIS A 93 1.59 1.95 12.34
C HIS A 93 0.77 3.01 11.62
N VAL A 94 0.55 2.77 10.33
CA VAL A 94 -0.17 3.66 9.42
C VAL A 94 -1.34 2.90 8.80
N ILE A 95 -2.46 3.60 8.63
CA ILE A 95 -3.53 3.19 7.72
C ILE A 95 -3.26 3.86 6.39
N VAL A 96 -3.22 3.06 5.33
CA VAL A 96 -3.19 3.55 3.96
C VAL A 96 -4.50 3.13 3.30
N VAL A 97 -5.22 4.09 2.73
CA VAL A 97 -6.43 3.84 1.96
C VAL A 97 -6.11 4.02 0.49
N ILE A 98 -6.30 2.94 -0.26
CA ILE A 98 -6.07 2.90 -1.70
C ILE A 98 -7.41 2.56 -2.35
N SER A 99 -7.84 3.30 -3.37
CA SER A 99 -9.03 2.93 -4.14
C SER A 99 -8.74 2.83 -5.62
N GLY A 100 -9.48 1.99 -6.32
CA GLY A 100 -9.43 1.91 -7.77
C GLY A 100 -10.69 1.31 -8.34
N THR A 101 -10.81 1.38 -9.66
CA THR A 101 -11.95 0.87 -10.41
C THR A 101 -11.68 -0.56 -10.83
N PRO A 102 -12.51 -1.53 -10.42
CA PRO A 102 -12.37 -2.90 -10.90
C PRO A 102 -12.71 -2.98 -12.39
N VAL A 103 -11.80 -3.56 -13.17
CA VAL A 103 -12.00 -3.79 -14.60
C VAL A 103 -11.74 -5.26 -14.90
N TYR A 104 -12.62 -5.86 -15.69
CA TYR A 104 -12.43 -7.23 -16.15
C TYR A 104 -11.83 -7.24 -17.54
N ASP A 105 -10.63 -7.79 -17.65
CA ASP A 105 -9.99 -8.07 -18.92
C ASP A 105 -10.48 -9.42 -19.46
N ILE A 106 -11.32 -9.35 -20.50
CA ILE A 106 -11.89 -10.51 -21.17
C ILE A 106 -10.81 -11.33 -21.88
N GLN A 107 -9.74 -10.71 -22.39
CA GLN A 107 -8.70 -11.40 -23.15
C GLN A 107 -7.82 -12.25 -22.25
N ASN A 108 -7.47 -11.71 -21.08
CA ASN A 108 -6.58 -12.38 -20.13
C ASN A 108 -7.33 -13.12 -19.02
N HIS A 109 -8.66 -12.98 -18.92
CA HIS A 109 -9.51 -13.55 -17.88
C HIS A 109 -9.09 -13.15 -16.46
N VAL A 110 -8.73 -11.88 -16.31
CA VAL A 110 -8.15 -11.32 -15.09
C VAL A 110 -8.94 -10.10 -14.67
N ILE A 111 -9.17 -9.97 -13.36
CA ILE A 111 -9.68 -8.72 -12.79
C ILE A 111 -8.46 -7.85 -12.45
N SER A 112 -8.40 -6.67 -13.06
CA SER A 112 -7.43 -5.63 -12.74
C SER A 112 -8.11 -4.50 -11.95
N ILE A 113 -7.29 -3.71 -11.26
CA ILE A 113 -7.71 -2.47 -10.64
C ILE A 113 -7.06 -1.33 -11.43
N GLU A 114 -7.89 -0.48 -12.03
CA GLU A 114 -7.45 0.70 -12.79
C GLU A 114 -7.73 2.00 -12.01
N ASP A 115 -7.17 3.12 -12.47
CA ASP A 115 -7.30 4.46 -11.84
C ASP A 115 -7.03 4.41 -10.32
N LEU A 116 -5.93 3.77 -9.94
CA LEU A 116 -5.54 3.65 -8.54
C LEU A 116 -5.27 5.05 -7.96
N LYS A 117 -5.92 5.37 -6.85
CA LYS A 117 -5.72 6.60 -6.08
C LYS A 117 -5.36 6.23 -4.65
N SER A 118 -4.33 6.89 -4.13
CA SER A 118 -4.05 6.91 -2.70
C SER A 118 -4.92 8.00 -2.08
N ASP A 119 -6.00 7.61 -1.41
CA ASP A 119 -7.01 8.55 -0.92
C ASP A 119 -6.62 9.15 0.42
N ALA A 120 -6.00 8.36 1.31
CA ALA A 120 -5.56 8.84 2.62
C ALA A 120 -4.51 7.95 3.27
N THR A 121 -3.46 8.56 3.79
CA THR A 121 -2.50 7.93 4.70
C THR A 121 -2.67 8.58 6.08
N ARG A 122 -3.07 7.80 7.08
CA ARG A 122 -3.31 8.27 8.45
C ARG A 122 -2.45 7.48 9.45
N LEU A 123 -1.87 8.18 10.41
CA LEU A 123 -1.18 7.56 11.53
C LEU A 123 -2.22 6.93 12.49
N VAL A 124 -2.07 5.64 12.83
CA VAL A 124 -2.98 4.97 13.78
C VAL A 124 -2.38 4.92 15.17
N ASN A 125 -1.20 4.34 15.24
CA ASN A 125 -0.53 4.14 16.51
C ASN A 125 0.96 4.16 16.27
N ASP A 126 1.67 4.85 17.13
CA ASP A 126 3.06 5.16 16.90
C ASP A 126 3.83 4.87 18.16
N ASN A 127 4.62 3.79 18.08
CA ASN A 127 5.69 3.59 19.03
C ASN A 127 6.85 4.44 18.57
N TYR A 128 6.84 5.70 19.04
CA TYR A 128 7.96 6.61 18.90
C TYR A 128 9.13 6.04 19.68
N ALA A 129 9.84 5.11 19.06
CA ALA A 129 11.16 4.72 19.48
C ALA A 129 12.08 5.88 19.08
N LEU A 130 12.02 6.98 19.84
CA LEU A 130 13.24 7.68 20.20
C LEU A 130 14.08 6.68 21.00
N LEU A 131 14.62 5.67 20.32
CA LEU A 131 15.91 5.17 20.72
C LEU A 131 16.79 6.42 20.63
N ASN A 132 17.51 6.70 21.71
CA ASN A 132 18.29 7.90 21.99
C ASN A 132 19.38 8.22 20.91
N ASP A 133 19.28 7.62 19.73
CA ASP A 133 20.26 7.48 18.68
C ASP A 133 20.16 8.51 17.55
N SER A 134 19.07 9.26 17.34
CA SER A 134 19.10 10.32 16.31
C SER A 134 20.20 11.36 16.58
N ARG A 135 20.41 11.69 17.87
CA ARG A 135 21.55 12.50 18.34
C ARG A 135 22.90 11.77 18.20
N SER A 136 22.92 10.45 18.39
CA SER A 136 24.11 9.59 18.20
C SER A 136 24.53 9.55 16.73
N LEU A 137 23.57 9.40 15.81
CA LEU A 137 23.76 9.41 14.36
C LEU A 137 24.28 10.77 13.88
N ILE A 138 23.75 11.88 14.39
CA ILE A 138 24.29 13.22 14.09
C ILE A 138 25.76 13.35 14.55
N ARG A 139 26.13 12.80 15.72
CA ARG A 139 27.54 12.77 16.17
C ARG A 139 28.43 11.94 15.25
N GLN A 140 27.92 10.84 14.70
CA GLN A 140 28.67 10.00 13.76
C GLN A 140 28.90 10.72 12.42
N ILE A 141 27.96 11.55 11.98
CA ILE A 141 28.05 12.30 10.72
C ILE A 141 28.93 13.55 10.87
N VAL A 142 28.88 14.25 12.01
CA VAL A 142 29.72 15.42 12.29
C VAL A 142 30.45 15.22 13.63
N PRO A 143 31.66 14.63 13.61
CA PRO A 143 32.47 14.50 14.81
C PRO A 143 32.87 15.90 15.29
N GLY A 144 32.42 16.32 16.49
CA GLY A 144 32.80 17.61 17.10
C GLY A 144 31.66 18.58 17.43
N LEU A 145 30.42 18.27 17.04
CA LEU A 145 29.25 19.07 17.40
C LEU A 145 28.92 18.93 18.91
N GLN A 146 29.29 19.92 19.73
CA GLN A 146 28.96 19.96 21.15
C GLN A 146 27.46 20.23 21.37
N LEU A 147 26.71 19.13 21.51
CA LEU A 147 25.23 19.03 21.52
C LEU A 147 24.48 19.68 22.70
N GLY A 148 25.13 20.53 23.52
CA GLY A 148 24.49 21.18 24.67
C GLY A 148 23.92 22.57 24.38
N LYS A 149 24.57 23.35 23.50
CA LYS A 149 24.18 24.75 23.19
C LYS A 149 23.82 24.97 21.71
N SER A 150 24.28 24.07 20.85
CA SER A 150 24.18 24.20 19.38
C SER A 150 22.92 23.57 18.78
N LEU A 151 22.11 22.80 19.51
CA LEU A 151 20.88 22.21 18.95
C LEU A 151 19.79 23.25 18.69
N THR A 152 19.59 24.20 19.60
CA THR A 152 18.71 25.35 19.39
C THR A 152 19.17 26.15 18.17
N GLU A 153 20.48 26.38 18.05
CA GLU A 153 21.08 27.05 16.89
C GLU A 153 21.00 26.19 15.62
N PHE A 154 21.06 24.86 15.69
CA PHE A 154 20.93 23.97 14.52
C PHE A 154 19.48 23.86 14.03
N ILE A 155 18.51 23.96 14.94
CA ILE A 155 17.07 24.03 14.64
C ILE A 155 16.71 25.41 14.06
N SER A 156 17.36 26.48 14.52
CA SER A 156 17.03 27.87 14.14
C SER A 156 17.97 28.51 13.10
N ALA A 157 19.15 27.95 12.81
CA ALA A 157 20.11 28.58 11.90
C ALA A 157 19.83 28.21 10.43
N PRO A 158 19.92 29.19 9.51
CA PRO A 158 20.11 28.91 8.10
C PRO A 158 21.37 28.06 7.94
N LEU A 159 21.33 27.08 7.03
CA LEU A 159 22.41 26.15 6.70
C LEU A 159 23.71 26.91 6.34
N LEU A 160 24.51 27.29 7.34
CA LEU A 160 25.74 28.02 7.15
C LEU A 160 26.91 27.04 7.20
N ASN A 161 27.52 26.86 6.02
CA ASN A 161 28.93 26.56 5.80
C ASN A 161 29.56 25.40 6.61
N ILE A 162 29.16 24.16 6.30
CA ILE A 162 30.03 22.99 6.49
C ILE A 162 30.50 22.51 5.11
N ALA A 163 31.20 23.42 4.41
CA ALA A 163 31.54 23.31 3.00
C ALA A 163 33.02 22.95 2.74
N SER A 164 33.71 22.20 3.62
CA SER A 164 35.17 22.05 3.48
C SER A 164 35.75 20.64 3.54
N ILE A 165 34.97 19.55 3.41
CA ILE A 165 35.58 18.21 3.19
C ILE A 165 34.68 17.32 2.30
N ALA A 166 34.89 17.41 0.98
CA ALA A 166 34.75 16.33 -0.02
C ALA A 166 33.54 15.37 0.05
N THR A 167 32.34 15.81 0.45
CA THR A 167 31.10 15.00 0.37
C THR A 167 29.94 15.81 -0.22
N THR A 168 29.98 15.95 -1.53
CA THR A 168 28.99 16.59 -2.42
C THR A 168 27.54 16.25 -2.04
N GLY A 169 26.78 17.22 -1.49
CA GLY A 169 25.30 17.27 -1.40
C GLY A 169 24.55 16.18 -0.60
N LYS A 170 25.15 15.02 -0.32
CA LYS A 170 24.53 13.90 0.40
C LYS A 170 24.47 14.15 1.91
N THR A 171 25.48 14.82 2.45
CA THR A 171 25.57 15.14 3.88
C THR A 171 24.50 16.15 4.30
N ASP A 172 24.26 17.20 3.51
CA ASP A 172 23.22 18.20 3.79
C ASP A 172 21.81 17.61 3.77
N ARG A 173 21.54 16.70 2.83
CA ARG A 173 20.26 15.97 2.75
C ARG A 173 20.05 15.07 3.96
N LEU A 174 21.07 14.34 4.38
CA LEU A 174 21.01 13.48 5.56
C LEU A 174 20.80 14.28 6.85
N LEU A 175 21.50 15.41 7.02
CA LEU A 175 21.33 16.28 8.18
C LEU A 175 19.93 16.91 8.22
N SER A 176 19.44 17.40 7.08
CA SER A 176 18.08 17.94 6.95
C SER A 176 17.02 16.86 7.26
N TYR A 177 17.25 15.63 6.82
CA TYR A 177 16.41 14.49 7.12
C TYR A 177 16.39 14.16 8.61
N LEU A 178 17.55 14.09 9.27
CA LEU A 178 17.63 13.84 10.72
C LEU A 178 16.98 14.95 11.56
N ARG A 179 17.00 16.21 11.10
CA ARG A 179 16.27 17.32 11.76
C ARG A 179 14.77 17.08 11.85
N LEU A 180 14.15 16.46 10.84
CA LEU A 180 12.70 16.15 10.86
C LEU A 180 12.31 15.33 12.10
N TYR A 181 13.21 14.46 12.56
CA TYR A 181 13.00 13.60 13.72
C TYR A 181 13.28 14.31 15.06
N LEU A 182 14.06 15.41 15.05
CA LEU A 182 14.35 16.21 16.25
C LEU A 182 13.18 17.10 16.66
N ASP A 183 12.31 17.49 15.72
CA ASP A 183 11.15 18.34 15.99
C ASP A 183 9.99 17.58 16.67
N HIS A 184 10.09 16.25 16.81
CA HIS A 184 9.08 15.36 17.40
C HIS A 184 7.67 15.44 16.77
N ASN A 185 7.53 16.10 15.62
CA ASN A 185 6.27 16.23 14.91
C ASN A 185 6.02 15.01 14.01
N LYS A 186 5.30 14.03 14.56
CA LYS A 186 4.94 12.75 13.92
C LYS A 186 4.22 12.91 12.59
N GLN A 187 3.27 13.85 12.52
CA GLN A 187 2.50 14.10 11.31
C GLN A 187 3.41 14.64 10.21
N ARG A 188 4.36 15.52 10.54
CA ARG A 188 5.34 16.06 9.58
C ARG A 188 6.28 14.99 9.03
N ILE A 189 6.68 14.01 9.84
CA ILE A 189 7.48 12.86 9.40
C ILE A 189 6.68 12.00 8.42
N LEU A 190 5.42 11.71 8.76
CA LEU A 190 4.53 10.95 7.87
C LEU A 190 4.28 11.70 6.55
N ASP A 191 3.98 12.99 6.63
CA ASP A 191 3.72 13.84 5.46
C ASP A 191 4.94 13.92 4.54
N TYR A 192 6.17 13.90 5.10
CA TYR A 192 7.40 13.84 4.33
C TYR A 192 7.52 12.54 3.52
N HIS A 193 7.14 11.40 4.11
CA HIS A 193 7.23 10.08 3.48
C HIS A 193 6.01 9.70 2.65
N LYS A 194 4.90 10.44 2.77
CA LYS A 194 3.66 10.16 2.03
C LYS A 194 3.86 10.05 0.51
N PRO A 195 4.57 10.98 -0.17
CA PRO A 195 4.81 10.87 -1.61
C PRO A 195 5.60 9.61 -2.00
N GLU A 196 6.54 9.18 -1.16
CA GLU A 196 7.35 7.97 -1.41
C GLU A 196 6.50 6.71 -1.23
N ILE A 197 5.67 6.66 -0.19
CA ILE A 197 4.71 5.58 0.05
C ILE A 197 3.73 5.49 -1.12
N ASP A 198 3.15 6.61 -1.55
CA ASP A 198 2.20 6.66 -2.66
C ASP A 198 2.86 6.16 -3.95
N ALA A 199 4.09 6.59 -4.25
CA ALA A 199 4.82 6.16 -5.43
C ALA A 199 5.15 4.65 -5.42
N VAL A 200 5.49 4.09 -4.26
CA VAL A 200 5.79 2.65 -4.14
C VAL A 200 4.53 1.81 -4.35
N LEU A 201 3.41 2.24 -3.76
CA LEU A 201 2.13 1.55 -3.92
C LEU A 201 1.62 1.65 -5.36
N GLN A 202 1.77 2.81 -6.00
CA GLN A 202 1.39 3.00 -7.40
C GLN A 202 2.22 2.11 -8.34
N ARG A 203 3.56 2.06 -8.16
CA ARG A 203 4.41 1.18 -8.98
C ARG A 203 4.01 -0.29 -8.87
N HIS A 204 3.67 -0.75 -7.67
CA HIS A 204 3.23 -2.14 -7.48
C HIS A 204 1.83 -2.43 -8.00
N ALA A 205 0.98 -1.42 -8.15
CA ALA A 205 -0.27 -1.57 -8.88
C ALA A 205 -0.04 -1.70 -10.39
N GLU A 206 0.89 -0.91 -10.94
CA GLU A 206 1.20 -0.88 -12.37
C GLU A 206 1.91 -2.16 -12.86
N THR A 207 2.67 -2.84 -12.02
CA THR A 207 3.39 -4.09 -12.38
C THR A 207 2.51 -5.35 -12.44
N GLN A 208 1.17 -5.22 -12.48
CA GLN A 208 0.20 -6.33 -12.49
C GLN A 208 0.22 -7.26 -11.27
N ASP A 209 0.89 -6.89 -10.17
CA ASP A 209 0.89 -7.65 -8.91
C ASP A 209 -0.45 -7.55 -8.13
N LEU A 210 -1.34 -6.66 -8.57
CA LEU A 210 -2.72 -6.50 -8.07
C LEU A 210 -3.77 -7.14 -8.98
N SER A 211 -3.33 -7.96 -9.93
CA SER A 211 -4.23 -8.67 -10.82
C SER A 211 -4.71 -9.98 -10.19
N TYR A 212 -6.02 -10.20 -10.21
CA TYR A 212 -6.63 -11.42 -9.69
C TYR A 212 -7.02 -12.32 -10.87
N ALA A 213 -6.25 -13.40 -11.05
CA ALA A 213 -6.59 -14.43 -12.01
C ALA A 213 -7.77 -15.25 -11.48
N LEU A 214 -8.83 -15.33 -12.27
CA LEU A 214 -10.02 -16.13 -11.94
C LEU A 214 -9.64 -17.61 -11.98
N GLY A 215 -9.87 -18.34 -10.89
CA GLY A 215 -9.62 -19.77 -10.87
C GLY A 215 -9.56 -20.33 -9.45
N GLY A 216 -10.34 -21.38 -9.21
CA GLY A 216 -10.34 -22.08 -7.92
C GLY A 216 -11.73 -22.51 -7.46
N ASN A 217 -12.78 -21.85 -7.93
CA ASN A 217 -14.15 -22.21 -7.64
C ASN A 217 -15.03 -22.26 -8.91
N TRP A 218 -16.21 -22.87 -8.79
CA TRP A 218 -17.13 -23.03 -9.91
C TRP A 218 -17.76 -21.70 -10.38
N ARG A 219 -17.85 -20.67 -9.52
CA ARG A 219 -18.42 -19.35 -9.87
C ARG A 219 -17.45 -18.58 -10.77
N GLU A 220 -16.17 -18.57 -10.41
CA GLU A 220 -15.07 -18.02 -11.20
C GLU A 220 -14.95 -18.73 -12.55
N ASP A 221 -15.11 -20.06 -12.60
CA ASP A 221 -15.13 -20.81 -13.87
C ASP A 221 -16.32 -20.43 -14.78
N VAL A 222 -17.48 -20.11 -14.20
CA VAL A 222 -18.65 -19.59 -14.95
C VAL A 222 -18.33 -18.19 -15.49
N PHE A 223 -17.74 -17.31 -14.67
CA PHE A 223 -17.38 -15.96 -15.09
C PHE A 223 -16.24 -15.93 -16.10
N HIS A 224 -15.25 -16.81 -15.97
CA HIS A 224 -14.21 -16.99 -16.97
C HIS A 224 -14.79 -17.34 -18.35
N ARG A 225 -15.90 -18.08 -18.41
CA ARG A 225 -16.50 -18.53 -19.69
C ARG A 225 -17.50 -17.55 -20.29
N TRP A 226 -18.25 -16.83 -19.46
CA TRP A 226 -19.39 -16.01 -19.92
C TRP A 226 -19.40 -14.57 -19.37
N GLY A 227 -18.44 -14.23 -18.51
CA GLY A 227 -18.32 -12.91 -17.91
C GLY A 227 -17.96 -11.84 -18.93
N LYS A 228 -18.46 -10.63 -18.69
CA LYS A 228 -18.22 -9.47 -19.57
C LYS A 228 -17.71 -8.27 -18.82
N GLN A 229 -18.32 -7.94 -17.69
CA GLN A 229 -18.03 -6.73 -16.94
C GLN A 229 -18.14 -6.95 -15.45
N VAL A 230 -17.46 -6.10 -14.70
CA VAL A 230 -17.47 -6.09 -13.24
C VAL A 230 -17.74 -4.66 -12.77
N PHE A 231 -18.58 -4.51 -11.74
CA PHE A 231 -18.91 -3.21 -11.14
C PHE A 231 -19.34 -3.38 -9.68
N VAL A 232 -19.21 -2.32 -8.90
CA VAL A 232 -19.50 -2.31 -7.47
C VAL A 232 -20.98 -1.99 -7.24
N VAL A 233 -21.72 -2.88 -6.57
CA VAL A 233 -23.16 -2.73 -6.29
C VAL A 233 -23.52 -3.42 -4.97
N ASN A 234 -24.44 -2.85 -4.20
CA ASN A 234 -24.96 -3.40 -2.94
C ASN A 234 -23.86 -3.81 -1.94
N GLY A 235 -22.80 -3.00 -1.81
CA GLY A 235 -21.65 -3.26 -0.95
C GLY A 235 -20.77 -4.43 -1.40
N GLY A 236 -20.94 -4.90 -2.63
CA GLY A 236 -20.21 -6.03 -3.19
C GLY A 236 -19.73 -5.79 -4.62
N LEU A 237 -19.11 -6.83 -5.19
CA LEU A 237 -18.63 -6.83 -6.56
C LEU A 237 -19.59 -7.67 -7.42
N ARG A 238 -20.25 -7.02 -8.36
CA ARG A 238 -21.17 -7.65 -9.31
C ARG A 238 -20.43 -8.06 -10.57
N PHE A 239 -20.56 -9.32 -10.90
CA PHE A 239 -20.05 -9.97 -12.09
C PHE A 239 -21.17 -10.10 -13.11
N SER A 240 -21.15 -9.29 -14.18
CA SER A 240 -22.20 -9.30 -15.22
C SER A 240 -21.86 -10.24 -16.37
N PHE A 241 -22.86 -11.01 -16.77
CA PHE A 241 -22.84 -11.86 -17.96
C PHE A 241 -23.52 -11.21 -19.18
N ARG A 242 -24.17 -10.05 -18.98
CA ARG A 242 -24.88 -9.29 -20.03
C ARG A 242 -24.00 -8.26 -20.70
#